data_AF-A0A350YIN6-F1
#
_entry.id   AF-A0A350YIN6-F1
#
_cell.length_a   1.000
_cell.length_b   1.000
_cell.length_c   1.000
_cell.angle_alpha   90.00
_cell.angle_beta   90.00
_cell.angle_gamma   90.00
#
_symmetry.space_group_name_H-M   'P 1'
#
loop_
_entity.id
_entity.type
_entity.pdbx_description
1 polymer ?
#
loop_
_entity_poly.entity_id
_entity_poly.type
_entity_poly.pdbx_seq_one_letter_code
_entity_poly.pdbx_strand_id
1 'polypeptide(L)' 'MAVNYQVVMTKADQIRGGDPVATVAAAEEALKKHPAARPTVMMTSAEKGDGIDVVRAFIHELALIG' A
#
# COMPACT_ATOMS: atom_id res chain seq x y z
N MET A 1 21.41 -7.08 0.84
CA MET A 1 20.17 -7.86 1.02
C MET A 1 19.02 -7.01 0.55
N ALA A 2 18.12 -7.55 -0.28
CA ALA A 2 16.92 -6.84 -0.68
C ALA A 2 15.91 -6.93 0.47
N VAL A 3 15.49 -5.78 0.99
CA VAL A 3 14.50 -5.71 2.07
C VAL A 3 13.12 -5.72 1.45
N ASN A 4 12.27 -6.65 1.90
CA ASN A 4 10.87 -6.67 1.45
C ASN A 4 10.16 -5.41 1.93
N TYR A 5 9.47 -4.72 1.02
CA TYR A 5 8.71 -3.54 1.36
C TYR A 5 7.31 -3.56 0.75
N GLN A 6 6.41 -2.81 1.40
CA GLN A 6 5.02 -2.66 1.03
C GLN A 6 4.71 -1.18 0.85
N VAL A 7 4.07 -0.85 -0.25
CA VAL A 7 3.64 0.53 -0.52
C VAL A 7 2.25 0.74 0.08
N VAL A 8 2.12 1.81 0.87
CA VAL A 8 0.87 2.27 1.48
C VAL A 8 0.60 3.68 0.99
N MET A 9 -0.50 3.87 0.25
CA MET A 9 -0.99 5.17 -0.17
C MET A 9 -2.00 5.67 0.85
N THR A 10 -1.69 6.78 1.51
CA THR A 10 -2.57 7.38 2.53
C THR A 10 -3.45 8.49 1.95
N LYS A 11 -4.35 9.05 2.76
CA LYS A 11 -5.32 10.09 2.39
C LYS A 11 -6.25 9.67 1.24
N ALA A 12 -6.64 8.39 1.19
CA ALA A 12 -7.60 7.89 0.20
C ALA A 12 -8.91 8.72 0.14
N ASP A 13 -9.30 9.30 1.27
CA ASP A 13 -10.47 10.17 1.39
C ASP A 13 -10.35 11.52 0.64
N GLN A 14 -9.13 12.05 0.49
CA GLN A 14 -8.92 13.38 -0.06
C GLN A 14 -8.76 13.39 -1.59
N ILE A 15 -8.98 12.25 -2.25
CA ILE A 15 -8.91 12.13 -3.71
C ILE A 15 -10.16 12.77 -4.30
N ARG A 16 -10.06 14.05 -4.64
CA ARG A 16 -11.12 14.81 -5.31
C ARG A 16 -10.82 14.95 -6.79
N GLY A 17 -11.71 14.44 -7.65
CA GLY A 17 -11.64 14.60 -9.10
C GLY A 17 -10.59 13.77 -9.83
N GLY A 18 -9.86 12.90 -9.12
CA GLY A 18 -8.94 11.91 -9.71
C GLY A 18 -9.53 10.50 -9.68
N ASP A 19 -8.97 9.61 -10.49
CA ASP A 19 -9.31 8.19 -10.49
C ASP A 19 -8.33 7.43 -9.57
N PRO A 20 -8.75 7.06 -8.34
CA PRO A 20 -7.87 6.36 -7.39
C PRO A 20 -7.44 4.99 -7.92
N VAL A 21 -8.29 4.35 -8.73
CA VAL A 21 -8.02 3.03 -9.32
C VAL A 21 -6.89 3.12 -10.34
N ALA A 22 -6.92 4.12 -11.22
CA ALA A 22 -5.85 4.36 -12.20
C ALA A 22 -4.50 4.67 -11.53
N THR A 23 -4.53 5.43 -10.44
CA THR A 23 -3.33 5.77 -9.67
C THR A 23 -2.72 4.54 -9.00
N VAL A 24 -3.57 3.70 -8.40
CA VAL A 24 -3.16 2.41 -7.84
C VAL A 24 -2.58 1.51 -8.93
N ALA A 25 -3.27 1.35 -10.05
CA ALA A 25 -2.82 0.52 -11.15
C ALA A 25 -1.45 0.98 -11.71
N ALA A 26 -1.22 2.29 -11.82
CA ALA A 26 0.07 2.84 -12.24
C ALA A 26 1.19 2.54 -11.22
N ALA A 27 0.88 2.62 -9.93
CA ALA A 27 1.83 2.26 -8.87
C ALA A 27 2.13 0.74 -8.88
N GLU A 28 1.13 -0.11 -9.06
CA GLU A 28 1.28 -1.56 -9.18
C GLU A 28 2.12 -1.95 -10.41
N GLU A 29 1.94 -1.27 -11.55
CA GLU A 29 2.78 -1.44 -12.74
C GLU A 29 4.24 -1.06 -12.48
N ALA A 30 4.49 0.02 -11.74
CA ALA A 30 5.84 0.38 -11.33
C ALA A 30 6.45 -0.68 -10.40
N LEU A 31 5.66 -1.17 -9.43
CA LEU A 31 6.05 -2.20 -8.47
C LEU A 31 6.50 -3.51 -9.11
N LYS A 32 5.93 -3.90 -10.25
CA LYS A 32 6.35 -5.12 -10.99
C LYS A 32 7.83 -5.13 -11.38
N LYS A 33 8.44 -3.94 -11.51
CA LYS A 33 9.88 -3.81 -11.84
C LYS A 33 10.78 -3.96 -10.60
N HIS A 34 10.20 -4.08 -9.41
CA HIS A 34 10.90 -4.17 -8.14
C HIS A 34 10.64 -5.52 -7.47
N PRO A 35 11.55 -6.51 -7.59
CA PRO A 35 11.35 -7.86 -7.05
C PRO A 35 11.25 -7.93 -5.52
N ALA A 36 11.73 -6.88 -4.82
CA ALA A 36 11.62 -6.75 -3.36
C ALA A 36 10.32 -6.07 -2.91
N ALA A 37 9.53 -5.57 -3.84
CA ALA A 37 8.28 -4.91 -3.55
C ALA A 37 7.11 -5.88 -3.71
N ARG A 38 6.15 -5.83 -2.79
CA ARG A 38 4.89 -6.55 -3.00
C ARG A 38 4.06 -5.87 -4.11
N PRO A 39 3.45 -6.64 -5.01
CA PRO A 39 2.79 -6.11 -6.21
C PRO A 39 1.48 -5.38 -5.92
N THR A 40 0.91 -5.52 -4.72
CA THR A 40 -0.36 -4.91 -4.31
C THR A 40 -0.12 -3.62 -3.58
N VAL A 41 -0.84 -2.54 -3.90
CA VAL A 41 -0.78 -1.27 -3.16
C VAL A 41 -1.92 -1.19 -2.13
N MET A 42 -1.61 -0.83 -0.89
CA MET A 42 -2.63 -0.63 0.15
C MET A 42 -3.07 0.83 0.19
N MET A 43 -4.37 1.08 0.16
CA MET A 43 -4.93 2.42 0.38
C MET A 43 -5.40 2.58 1.82
N THR A 44 -5.10 3.73 2.41
CA THR A 44 -5.52 4.07 3.79
C THR A 44 -6.05 5.49 3.89
N SER A 45 -6.91 5.73 4.86
CA SER A 45 -7.28 7.07 5.31
C SER A 45 -6.98 7.20 6.79
N ALA A 46 -5.90 7.91 7.14
CA ALA A 46 -5.55 8.14 8.53
C ALA A 46 -6.61 8.95 9.30
N GLU A 47 -7.38 9.78 8.59
CA GLU A 47 -8.40 10.65 9.18
C GLU A 47 -9.70 9.89 9.47
N LYS A 48 -10.07 8.92 8.62
CA LYS A 48 -11.25 8.08 8.80
C LYS A 48 -10.96 6.75 9.49
N GLY A 49 -9.69 6.35 9.56
CA GLY A 49 -9.26 5.05 10.06
C GLY A 49 -9.33 3.91 9.03
N ASP A 50 -9.81 4.16 7.81
CA ASP A 50 -9.89 3.16 6.75
C ASP A 50 -8.52 2.57 6.39
N GLY A 51 -8.45 1.24 6.28
CA GLY A 51 -7.26 0.49 5.88
C GLY A 51 -6.13 0.45 6.92
N ILE A 52 -6.24 1.17 8.04
CA ILE A 52 -5.23 1.15 9.12
C ILE A 52 -5.14 -0.23 9.79
N ASP A 53 -6.27 -0.92 9.94
CA ASP A 53 -6.30 -2.29 10.45
C ASP A 53 -5.51 -3.26 9.55
N VAL A 54 -5.70 -3.15 8.24
CA VAL A 54 -4.98 -3.95 7.24
C VAL A 54 -3.47 -3.68 7.30
N VAL A 55 -3.06 -2.42 7.44
CA VAL A 55 -1.64 -2.07 7.59
C VAL A 55 -1.06 -2.64 8.89
N ARG A 56 -1.80 -2.58 10.00
CA ARG A 56 -1.37 -3.17 11.27
C ARG A 56 -1.25 -4.70 11.17
N ALA A 57 -2.23 -5.36 10.57
CA ALA A 57 -2.19 -6.80 10.31
C ALA A 57 -0.99 -7.18 9.45
N PHE A 58 -0.68 -6.37 8.43
CA PHE A 58 0.50 -6.56 7.59
C PHE A 58 1.82 -6.42 8.34
N ILE A 59 1.94 -5.41 9.21
CA ILE A 59 3.14 -5.23 10.04
C ILE A 59 3.29 -6.43 10.98
N HIS A 60 2.19 -6.93 11.55
CA HIS A 60 2.19 -8.15 12.35
C HIS A 60 2.65 -9.37 11.55
N GLU A 61 2.17 -9.55 10.32
CA GLU A 61 2.65 -10.61 9.41
C GLU A 61 4.16 -10.50 9.17
N LEU A 62 4.65 -9.30 8.83
CA LEU A 62 6.08 -9.05 8.61
C LEU A 62 6.92 -9.38 9.84
N ALA A 63 6.45 -9.04 11.04
CA ALA A 63 7.14 -9.31 12.29
C ALA A 63 7.17 -10.79 12.68
N LEU A 64 6.21 -11.59 12.19
CA LEU A 64 6.14 -13.04 12.44
C LEU A 64 6.96 -13.87 11.44
N ILE A 65 7.25 -13.31 10.26
CA ILE A 65 8.01 -13.97 9.18
C ILE A 65 9.50 -13.55 9.20
N GLY A 66 9.84 -12.51 9.98
CA GLY A 66 11.19 -11.97 10.14
C GLY A 66 12.05 -12.71 11.18
#